data_AF-A0A2V8IFN4-F1
#
_entry.id   AF-A0A2V8IFN4-F1
#
_cell.length_a   1.000
_cell.length_b   1.000
_cell.length_c   1.000
_cell.angle_alpha   90.00
_cell.angle_beta   90.00
_cell.angle_gamma   90.00
#
_symmetry.space_group_name_H-M   'P 1'
#
loop_
_entity.id
_entity.type
_entity.pdbx_description
1 polymer ?
#
loop_
_entity_poly.entity_id
_entity_poly.type
_entity_poly.pdbx_seq_one_letter_code
_entity_poly.pdbx_strand_id
1 'polypeptide(L)'
;MPGEEEFVLDAFAQLCETHPRLNLIIAPRHADRFDAVEKILERRGQRWMRRSQLPHADHRSGNILLLDTIGELAALFHYATAVFVGGSLVANGGHNIL
;
A
#
# COMPACT_ATOMS: atom_id res chain seq x y z
N MET A 1 -5.84 10.48 5.84
CA MET A 1 -5.90 11.76 5.10
C MET A 1 -5.84 11.42 3.62
N PRO A 2 -6.74 11.95 2.77
CA PRO A 2 -6.77 11.59 1.35
C PRO A 2 -5.57 12.17 0.59
N GLY A 3 -4.93 11.38 -0.28
CA GLY A 3 -4.17 11.91 -1.43
C GLY A 3 -2.73 11.43 -1.58
N GLU A 4 -2.08 10.91 -0.53
CA GLU A 4 -0.70 10.40 -0.68
C GLU A 4 -0.64 9.05 -1.40
N GLU A 5 -1.71 8.26 -1.29
CA GLU A 5 -1.77 6.94 -1.92
C GLU A 5 -1.61 7.04 -3.44
N GLU A 6 -2.13 8.12 -4.04
CA GLU A 6 -2.01 8.38 -5.47
C GLU A 6 -0.56 8.63 -5.90
N PHE A 7 0.18 9.49 -5.18
CA PHE A 7 1.59 9.75 -5.47
C PHE A 7 2.45 8.49 -5.30
N VAL A 8 2.19 7.69 -4.27
CA VAL A 8 2.91 6.43 -4.05
C VAL A 8 2.63 5.43 -5.18
N LEU A 9 1.38 5.36 -5.65
CA LEU A 9 1.00 4.48 -6.75
C LEU A 9 1.58 4.93 -8.09
N ASP A 10 1.72 6.25 -8.33
CA ASP A 10 2.40 6.79 -9.51
C ASP A 10 3.90 6.42 -9.50
N ALA A 11 4.57 6.64 -8.37
CA ALA A 11 5.97 6.25 -8.20
C ALA A 11 6.16 4.73 -8.36
N PHE A 12 5.26 3.92 -7.80
CA PHE A 12 5.29 2.47 -7.95
C PHE A 12 5.14 2.03 -9.41
N ALA A 13 4.19 2.63 -10.15
CA ALA A 13 4.00 2.34 -11.57
C ALA A 13 5.28 2.60 -12.39
N GLN A 14 5.94 3.74 -12.15
CA GLN A 14 7.20 4.08 -12.80
C GLN A 14 8.33 3.12 -12.43
N LEU A 15 8.43 2.73 -11.16
CA LEU A 15 9.45 1.77 -10.72
C LEU A 15 9.24 0.38 -11.29
N CYS A 16 8.00 -0.04 -11.54
CA CYS A 16 7.71 -1.32 -12.17
C CYS A 16 8.29 -1.46 -13.59
N GLU A 17 8.53 -0.36 -14.31
CA GLU A 17 9.16 -0.39 -15.64
C GLU A 17 10.60 -0.93 -15.59
N THR A 18 11.31 -0.63 -14.50
CA THR A 18 12.71 -1.04 -14.28
C THR A 18 12.85 -2.21 -13.30
N HIS A 19 11.85 -2.43 -12.45
CA HIS A 19 11.82 -3.45 -11.42
C HIS A 19 10.52 -4.28 -11.51
N PRO A 20 10.40 -5.20 -12.49
CA PRO A 20 9.15 -5.94 -12.75
C PRO A 20 8.72 -6.89 -11.62
N ARG A 21 9.62 -7.20 -10.68
CA ARG A 21 9.35 -8.01 -9.48
C ARG A 21 9.05 -7.18 -8.23
N LEU A 22 8.95 -5.86 -8.36
CA LEU A 22 8.64 -4.98 -7.25
C LEU A 22 7.21 -5.25 -6.75
N ASN A 23 7.07 -5.38 -5.43
CA ASN A 23 5.80 -5.51 -4.76
C ASN A 23 5.60 -4.30 -3.84
N LEU A 24 4.35 -3.85 -3.71
CA LEU A 24 3.95 -2.75 -2.85
C LEU A 24 2.98 -3.27 -1.79
N ILE A 25 3.21 -2.88 -0.53
CA ILE A 25 2.23 -3.03 0.55
C ILE A 25 1.74 -1.63 0.91
N ILE A 26 0.43 -1.42 0.85
CA ILE A 26 -0.22 -0.20 1.32
C ILE A 26 -0.87 -0.49 2.66
N ALA A 27 -0.47 0.23 3.71
CA ALA A 27 -0.98 0.06 5.06
C ALA A 27 -1.68 1.34 5.56
N PRO A 28 -3.00 1.49 5.33
CA PRO A 28 -3.74 2.64 5.83
C PRO A 28 -3.76 2.66 7.36
N ARG A 29 -3.49 3.83 7.95
CA ARG A 29 -3.40 4.01 9.41
C ARG A 29 -4.70 3.71 10.17
N HIS A 30 -5.85 3.87 9.51
CA HIS A 30 -7.17 3.72 10.12
C HIS A 30 -8.05 2.82 9.24
N ALA A 31 -8.87 1.97 9.87
CA ALA A 31 -9.68 0.97 9.16
C ALA A 31 -10.79 1.59 8.29
N ASP A 32 -11.30 2.76 8.66
CA ASP A 32 -12.25 3.56 7.86
C ASP A 32 -11.68 3.97 6.49
N ARG A 33 -10.35 3.90 6.32
CA ARG A 33 -9.66 4.22 5.06
C ARG A 33 -9.55 3.04 4.10
N PHE A 34 -9.80 1.80 4.52
CA PHE A 34 -9.59 0.63 3.66
C PHE A 34 -10.40 0.71 2.37
N ASP A 35 -11.71 0.97 2.48
CA ASP A 35 -12.60 1.08 1.31
C ASP A 35 -12.27 2.30 0.44
N ALA A 36 -11.78 3.39 1.04
CA ALA A 36 -11.36 4.57 0.29
C ALA A 36 -10.12 4.28 -0.56
N VAL A 37 -9.15 3.53 -0.01
CA VAL A 37 -7.92 3.14 -0.72
C VAL A 37 -8.21 2.07 -1.77
N GLU A 38 -9.10 1.13 -1.49
CA GLU A 38 -9.60 0.17 -2.49
C GLU A 38 -10.15 0.89 -3.73
N LYS A 39 -11.03 1.88 -3.56
CA LYS A 39 -11.56 2.66 -4.68
C LYS A 39 -10.47 3.39 -5.47
N ILE A 40 -9.36 3.78 -4.85
CA ILE A 40 -8.21 4.38 -5.55
C ILE A 40 -7.51 3.30 -6.39
N LEU A 41 -7.29 2.12 -5.82
CA LEU A 41 -6.65 0.99 -6.50
C LEU A 41 -7.47 0.47 -7.69
N GLU A 42 -8.79 0.35 -7.55
CA GLU A 42 -9.70 -0.05 -8.62
C GLU A 42 -9.61 0.88 -9.84
N ARG A 43 -9.47 2.19 -9.62
CA ARG A 43 -9.36 3.18 -10.70
C ARG A 43 -8.04 3.10 -11.46
N ARG A 44 -6.98 2.53 -10.87
CA ARG A 44 -5.62 2.56 -11.44
C ARG A 44 -5.28 1.33 -12.28
N GLY A 45 -6.16 0.34 -12.38
CA GLY A 45 -6.02 -0.81 -13.29
C GLY A 45 -4.86 -1.78 -12.97
N GLN A 46 -4.06 -1.49 -11.95
CA GLN A 46 -3.02 -2.39 -11.43
C GLN A 46 -3.67 -3.54 -10.69
N ARG A 47 -3.09 -4.75 -10.79
CA ARG A 47 -3.58 -5.89 -10.00
C ARG A 47 -3.22 -5.69 -8.53
N TRP A 48 -4.21 -5.82 -7.66
CA TRP A 48 -4.04 -5.67 -6.22
C TRP A 48 -4.91 -6.70 -5.47
N MET A 49 -4.68 -6.84 -4.16
CA MET A 49 -5.44 -7.75 -3.30
C MET A 49 -5.52 -7.23 -1.86
N ARG A 50 -6.61 -7.53 -1.15
CA ARG A 50 -6.69 -7.33 0.31
C ARG A 50 -5.93 -8.42 1.06
N ARG A 51 -5.22 -8.06 2.12
CA ARG A 51 -4.54 -9.00 3.02
C ARG A 51 -5.50 -10.04 3.59
N SER A 52 -6.72 -9.65 3.95
CA SER A 52 -7.78 -10.53 4.46
C SER A 52 -8.21 -11.61 3.46
N GLN A 53 -8.06 -11.36 2.15
CA GLN A 53 -8.44 -12.28 1.07
C GLN A 53 -7.29 -13.17 0.60
N LEU A 54 -6.05 -12.82 0.93
CA LEU A 54 -4.85 -13.55 0.52
C LEU A 54 -4.85 -15.06 0.85
N PRO A 55 -5.37 -15.54 2.00
CA PRO A 55 -5.41 -16.97 2.31
C PRO A 55 -6.24 -17.81 1.33
N HIS A 56 -7.13 -17.18 0.56
CA HIS A 56 -8.03 -17.82 -0.38
C HIS A 56 -7.69 -17.53 -1.85
N ALA A 57 -6.55 -16.86 -2.08
CA ALA A 57 -6.15 -16.43 -3.41
C ALA A 57 -5.32 -17.48 -4.15
N ASP A 58 -5.64 -17.69 -5.44
CA ASP A 58 -4.71 -18.34 -6.36
C ASP A 58 -3.46 -17.46 -6.54
N HIS A 59 -2.28 -18.08 -6.65
CA HIS A 59 -0.93 -17.47 -6.65
C HIS A 59 -0.64 -16.36 -7.68
N ARG A 60 -1.64 -15.85 -8.41
CA ARG A 60 -1.56 -14.69 -9.30
C ARG A 60 -2.08 -13.39 -8.66
N SER A 61 -2.08 -13.32 -7.34
CA SER A 61 -2.34 -12.10 -6.57
C SER A 61 -1.42 -10.99 -7.06
N GLY A 62 -1.98 -9.84 -7.43
CA GLY A 62 -1.20 -8.77 -8.03
C GLY A 62 -0.04 -8.26 -7.18
N ASN A 63 0.76 -7.36 -7.75
CA ASN A 63 1.98 -6.86 -7.11
C ASN A 63 1.69 -5.81 -6.01
N ILE A 64 0.42 -5.55 -5.68
CA ILE A 64 0.00 -4.60 -4.65
C ILE A 64 -0.86 -5.34 -3.61
N LEU A 65 -0.48 -5.23 -2.34
CA LEU A 65 -1.23 -5.75 -1.20
C LEU A 65 -1.77 -4.60 -0.35
N LEU A 66 -3.10 -4.51 -0.22
CA LEU A 66 -3.76 -3.63 0.74
C LEU A 66 -3.81 -4.34 2.09
N LEU A 67 -3.08 -3.82 3.07
CA LEU A 67 -3.10 -4.31 4.44
C LEU A 67 -4.36 -3.79 5.15
N ASP A 68 -5.44 -4.57 5.06
CA ASP A 68 -6.75 -4.28 5.66
C ASP A 68 -6.96 -4.99 7.02
N THR A 69 -5.86 -5.30 7.70
CA THR A 69 -5.82 -5.98 8.99
C THR A 69 -4.95 -5.21 9.99
N ILE A 70 -5.27 -5.34 11.29
CA ILE A 70 -4.61 -4.59 12.36
C ILE A 70 -3.59 -5.49 13.06
N GLY A 71 -2.45 -4.92 13.44
CA GLY A 71 -1.42 -5.59 14.24
C GLY A 71 -0.34 -6.33 13.42
N GLU A 72 -0.49 -6.42 12.10
CA GLU A 72 0.48 -7.10 11.23
C GLU A 72 1.61 -6.18 10.72
N LEU A 73 1.46 -4.84 10.84
CA LEU A 73 2.40 -3.87 10.28
C LEU A 73 3.84 -4.07 10.76
N ALA A 74 4.05 -4.26 12.07
CA ALA A 74 5.37 -4.42 12.64
C ALA A 74 6.09 -5.67 12.10
N ALA A 75 5.36 -6.76 11.88
CA ALA A 75 5.91 -7.98 11.30
C ALA A 75 6.31 -7.78 9.82
N LEU A 76 5.53 -6.98 9.08
CA LEU A 76 5.79 -6.71 7.66
C LEU A 76 7.05 -5.87 7.44
N PHE A 77 7.42 -5.00 8.39
CA PHE A 77 8.66 -4.24 8.30
C PHE A 77 9.90 -5.12 8.19
N HIS A 78 9.90 -6.31 8.80
CA HIS A 78 11.03 -7.24 8.70
C HIS A 78 11.25 -7.81 7.29
N TYR A 79 10.22 -7.77 6.45
CA TYR A 79 10.29 -8.27 5.06
C TYR A 79 10.49 -7.13 4.05
N ALA A 80 10.36 -5.87 4.47
CA ALA A 80 10.43 -4.73 3.58
C ALA A 80 11.88 -4.38 3.24
N THR A 81 12.18 -4.26 1.95
CA THR A 81 13.47 -3.71 1.48
C THR A 81 13.56 -2.20 1.72
N ALA A 82 12.43 -1.51 1.63
CA ALA A 82 12.31 -0.08 1.89
C ALA A 82 10.90 0.22 2.42
N VAL A 83 10.79 1.27 3.23
CA VAL A 83 9.54 1.71 3.84
C VAL A 83 9.39 3.22 3.63
N PHE A 84 8.22 3.63 3.18
CA PHE A 84 7.81 5.03 3.17
C PHE A 84 6.72 5.24 4.24
N VAL A 85 6.97 6.14 5.17
CA VAL A 85 6.00 6.54 6.22
C VAL A 85 5.29 7.80 5.75
N GLY A 86 3.99 7.68 5.48
CA GLY A 86 3.15 8.79 5.04
C GLY A 86 2.91 9.87 6.10
N GLY A 87 2.12 10.88 5.75
CA GLY A 87 1.93 12.09 6.54
C GLY A 87 3.01 13.14 6.30
N SER A 88 3.71 13.08 5.17
CA SER A 88 4.89 13.87 4.85
C SER A 88 4.87 14.48 3.44
N LEU A 89 4.01 14.01 2.54
CA LEU A 89 3.93 14.45 1.13
C LEU A 89 2.85 15.51 0.89
N VAL A 90 1.91 15.66 1.83
CA VAL A 90 0.95 16.78 1.84
C VAL A 90 1.27 17.69 3.01
N ALA A 91 1.26 19.00 2.78
CA ALA A 91 1.64 20.01 3.77
C ALA A 91 0.66 20.04 4.95
N ASN A 92 0.88 19.20 5.98
CA ASN A 92 0.19 19.24 7.26
C ASN A 92 1.00 18.68 8.44
N GLY A 93 2.34 18.72 8.35
CA GLY A 93 3.23 18.37 9.45
C GLY A 93 3.50 16.86 9.53
N GLY A 94 4.77 16.50 9.35
CA GLY A 94 5.30 15.15 9.49
C GLY A 94 4.81 14.52 10.78
N HIS A 95 3.95 13.51 10.69
CA HIS A 95 3.53 12.77 11.87
C HIS A 95 4.59 11.73 12.22
N ASN A 96 5.35 12.10 13.25
CA ASN A 96 6.28 11.34 14.09
C ASN A 96 6.39 9.82 13.83
N ILE A 97 7.64 9.40 13.61
CA ILE A 97 8.11 8.02 13.77
C ILE A 97 8.10 7.73 15.28
N LEU A 98 7.06 7.07 15.79
CA LEU A 98 7.08 6.41 17.08
C LEU A 98 6.99 4.90 16.86
#